data_AF-A0A9X7Z6L5-F1
#
_entry.id   AF-A0A9X7Z6L5-F1
#
_cell.length_a   1.000
_cell.length_b   1.000
_cell.length_c   1.000
_cell.angle_alpha   90.00
_cell.angle_beta   90.00
_cell.angle_gamma   90.00
#
_symmetry.space_group_name_H-M   'P 1'
#
loop_
_entity.id
_entity.type
_entity.pdbx_description
1 polymer ?
#
loop_
_entity_poly.entity_id
_entity_poly.type
_entity_poly.pdbx_seq_one_letter_code
_entity_poly.pdbx_strand_id
1 'polypeptide(L)'
;MTYTYNSLFFVTVAAVLGPWLSVRLMRSVIPSVVIEIVLGYLIGPHVLHIAAQTQNIYFLSQFGFAYLMFVSGMELDFDLLLERPKKGQSPAWVRGLLFFAITLLVSLAVSLLLHQLGYIKDVLLVTLLLSTTSLGLVTPALKERGWIRDRFGQEVLLYALIADVATLIVFTAYITFHSTGNAFSFLLVMVLLLFFVFVYRVLLAARHLPIFRVVENATSEIGIRAAFALVLAFLAFSQSLGTEVVIAAFLAGAIISLLAEKHSIITHKLNSIGYGFFIPIFFVSVGMGFNLKAIAGTTSFITMTVLLFITMYLNKLVPSLWFLRKFSVRQRLAGGMLLSSRLSLMIAASQIGEQAGIISSAMSNGFVLLAIVTCVLSPAMFNQVIRGVPVPDVDHSKEETPILTINRDTLPTDWEIRQIEVLSRRLNDVPLRTLHLPQDLLFVSILRDDERIVPRGHTKLEQFDVVQVMGTPENLQHLTELMEEHA
;
A
#
# COMPACT_ATOMS: atom_id res chain seq x y z
N MET A 1 20.69 -29.67 10.50
CA MET A 1 20.82 -29.26 9.06
C MET A 1 19.67 -29.79 8.20
N THR A 2 19.08 -30.95 8.49
CA THR A 2 18.08 -31.65 7.65
C THR A 2 16.67 -31.03 7.56
N TYR A 3 16.34 -30.00 8.35
CA TYR A 3 14.98 -29.40 8.37
C TYR A 3 14.85 -28.07 7.62
N THR A 4 15.95 -27.45 7.21
CA THR A 4 15.91 -26.07 6.70
C THR A 4 15.20 -25.97 5.34
N TYR A 5 15.59 -26.81 4.37
CA TYR A 5 14.97 -26.79 3.05
C TYR A 5 13.54 -27.34 3.06
N ASN A 6 13.25 -28.35 3.89
CA ASN A 6 11.89 -28.88 4.04
C ASN A 6 10.94 -27.81 4.59
N SER A 7 11.35 -27.11 5.65
CA SER A 7 10.53 -26.04 6.23
C SER A 7 10.36 -24.88 5.23
N LEU A 8 11.44 -24.50 4.52
CA LEU A 8 11.34 -23.45 3.49
C LEU A 8 10.41 -23.87 2.34
N PHE A 9 10.47 -25.13 1.90
CA PHE A 9 9.58 -25.67 0.90
C PHE A 9 8.11 -25.54 1.32
N PHE A 10 7.74 -25.97 2.53
CA PHE A 10 6.36 -25.83 3.01
C PHE A 10 5.94 -24.38 3.18
N VAL A 11 6.85 -23.50 3.60
CA VAL A 11 6.60 -22.05 3.68
C VAL A 11 6.33 -21.48 2.29
N THR A 12 7.11 -21.84 1.27
CA THR A 12 6.90 -21.38 -0.10
C THR A 12 5.63 -21.97 -0.72
N VAL A 13 5.29 -23.23 -0.41
CA VAL A 13 4.00 -23.83 -0.81
C VAL A 13 2.84 -23.06 -0.19
N ALA A 14 2.92 -22.73 1.10
CA ALA A 14 1.91 -21.88 1.75
C ALA A 14 1.80 -20.50 1.09
N ALA A 15 2.93 -19.88 0.72
CA ALA A 15 2.96 -18.61 0.01
C ALA A 15 2.30 -18.68 -1.38
N VAL A 16 2.44 -19.78 -2.12
CA VAL A 16 1.75 -19.97 -3.41
C VAL A 16 0.25 -20.23 -3.20
N LEU A 17 -0.09 -21.04 -2.20
CA LEU A 17 -1.48 -21.38 -1.88
C LEU A 17 -2.27 -20.17 -1.37
N GLY A 18 -1.65 -19.24 -0.64
CA GLY A 18 -2.32 -18.06 -0.08
C GLY A 18 -3.14 -17.26 -1.11
N PRO A 19 -2.51 -16.69 -2.15
CA PRO A 19 -3.22 -15.98 -3.21
C PRO A 19 -4.19 -16.87 -3.99
N TRP A 20 -3.82 -18.13 -4.27
CA TRP A 20 -4.69 -19.06 -5.00
C TRP A 20 -5.99 -19.36 -4.23
N LEU A 21 -5.91 -19.64 -2.93
CA LEU A 21 -7.08 -19.82 -2.07
C LEU A 21 -7.90 -18.52 -1.95
N SER A 22 -7.22 -17.36 -1.84
CA SER A 22 -7.90 -16.05 -1.76
C SER A 22 -8.79 -15.82 -2.98
N VAL A 23 -8.24 -15.98 -4.18
CA VAL A 23 -8.97 -15.75 -5.43
C VAL A 23 -10.01 -16.83 -5.66
N ARG A 24 -9.64 -18.12 -5.54
CA ARG A 24 -10.50 -19.23 -5.97
C ARG A 24 -11.61 -19.56 -4.98
N LEU A 25 -11.30 -19.58 -3.69
CA LEU A 25 -12.21 -20.04 -2.63
C LEU A 25 -12.93 -18.88 -1.96
N MET A 26 -12.21 -17.80 -1.66
CA MET A 26 -12.74 -16.64 -0.94
C MET A 26 -13.18 -15.49 -1.85
N ARG A 27 -13.10 -15.65 -3.18
CA ARG A 27 -13.48 -14.63 -4.19
C ARG A 27 -12.85 -13.26 -3.90
N SER A 28 -11.58 -13.26 -3.46
CA SER A 28 -10.81 -12.06 -3.10
C SER A 28 -11.34 -11.23 -1.92
N VAL A 29 -12.32 -11.75 -1.15
CA VAL A 29 -12.85 -11.06 0.04
C VAL A 29 -11.82 -11.03 1.17
N ILE A 30 -11.03 -12.09 1.30
CA ILE A 30 -9.99 -12.21 2.34
C ILE A 30 -8.62 -11.98 1.69
N PRO A 31 -7.82 -11.00 2.18
CA PRO A 31 -6.49 -10.74 1.65
C PRO A 31 -5.58 -11.97 1.72
N SER A 32 -4.73 -12.18 0.71
CA SER A 32 -3.82 -13.34 0.64
C SER A 32 -2.96 -13.48 1.89
N VAL A 33 -2.49 -12.35 2.42
CA VAL A 33 -1.69 -12.25 3.66
C VAL A 33 -2.37 -12.93 4.85
N VAL A 34 -3.69 -12.78 5.01
CA VAL A 34 -4.42 -13.42 6.10
C VAL A 34 -4.39 -14.94 5.95
N ILE A 35 -4.54 -15.42 4.71
CA ILE A 35 -4.48 -16.84 4.39
C ILE A 35 -3.06 -17.39 4.60
N GLU A 36 -2.03 -16.63 4.23
CA GLU A 36 -0.63 -16.97 4.47
C GLU A 36 -0.33 -17.15 5.97
N ILE A 37 -0.84 -16.26 6.83
CA ILE A 37 -0.71 -16.42 8.30
C ILE A 37 -1.44 -17.67 8.79
N VAL A 38 -2.67 -17.92 8.32
CA VAL A 38 -3.44 -19.12 8.70
C VAL A 38 -2.73 -20.39 8.25
N LEU A 39 -2.24 -20.44 7.01
CA LEU A 39 -1.46 -21.56 6.49
C LEU A 39 -0.17 -21.76 7.29
N GLY A 40 0.52 -20.68 7.66
CA GLY A 40 1.67 -20.71 8.57
C GLY A 40 1.36 -21.37 9.91
N TYR A 41 0.23 -21.01 10.52
CA TYR A 41 -0.24 -21.64 11.76
C TYR A 41 -0.51 -23.14 11.57
N LEU A 42 -1.13 -23.53 10.45
CA LEU A 42 -1.44 -24.93 10.15
C LEU A 42 -0.18 -25.77 9.91
N ILE A 43 0.79 -25.29 9.13
CA ILE A 43 2.02 -26.04 8.85
C ILE A 43 3.01 -26.03 10.03
N GLY A 44 2.87 -25.04 10.91
CA GLY A 44 3.80 -24.76 11.99
C GLY A 44 3.80 -25.78 13.13
N PRO A 45 4.66 -25.56 14.16
CA PRO A 45 4.89 -26.47 15.27
C PRO A 45 3.72 -26.64 16.25
N HIS A 46 2.57 -26.02 16.01
CA HIS A 46 1.42 -26.11 16.92
C HIS A 46 0.29 -26.98 16.36
N VAL A 47 0.32 -27.30 15.05
CA VAL A 47 -0.73 -28.07 14.38
C VAL A 47 -0.10 -29.27 13.66
N LEU A 48 0.43 -29.10 12.44
CA LEU A 48 0.96 -30.21 11.65
C LEU A 48 2.42 -30.55 11.97
N HIS A 49 3.19 -29.63 12.56
CA HIS A 49 4.61 -29.81 12.88
C HIS A 49 5.50 -30.20 11.69
N ILE A 50 5.12 -29.81 10.48
CA ILE A 50 5.86 -30.12 9.24
C ILE A 50 6.85 -29.01 8.84
N ALA A 51 6.67 -27.81 9.39
CA ALA A 51 7.57 -26.68 9.25
C ALA A 51 7.94 -26.11 10.62
N ALA A 52 9.19 -25.65 10.76
CA ALA A 52 9.70 -25.01 11.96
C ALA A 52 10.42 -23.70 11.63
N GLN A 53 10.39 -22.75 12.57
CA GLN A 53 11.17 -21.51 12.49
C GLN A 53 12.67 -21.81 12.74
N THR A 54 13.37 -22.26 11.70
CA THR A 54 14.83 -22.37 11.73
C THR A 54 15.48 -20.99 11.66
N GLN A 55 16.76 -20.87 12.06
CA GLN A 55 17.51 -19.60 11.99
C GLN A 55 17.48 -18.95 10.60
N ASN A 56 17.52 -19.74 9.52
CA ASN A 56 17.48 -19.22 8.16
C ASN A 56 16.10 -18.68 7.77
N ILE A 57 15.03 -19.35 8.20
CA ILE A 57 13.66 -18.87 8.00
C ILE A 57 13.42 -17.61 8.82
N TYR A 58 13.92 -17.59 10.06
CA TYR A 58 13.86 -16.41 10.91
C TYR A 58 14.55 -15.21 10.25
N PHE A 59 15.79 -15.38 9.77
CA PHE A 59 16.50 -14.33 9.03
C PHE A 59 15.73 -13.85 7.80
N LEU A 60 15.22 -14.77 6.99
CA LEU A 60 14.47 -14.44 5.78
C LEU A 60 13.13 -13.76 6.09
N SER A 61 12.48 -14.14 7.19
CA SER A 61 11.27 -13.50 7.73
C SER A 61 11.58 -12.08 8.23
N GLN A 62 12.70 -11.85 8.92
CA GLN A 62 13.10 -10.51 9.36
C GLN A 62 13.42 -9.61 8.17
N PHE A 63 14.12 -10.13 7.17
CA PHE A 63 14.35 -9.40 5.94
C PHE A 63 13.05 -9.16 5.16
N GLY A 64 12.15 -10.14 5.12
CA GLY A 64 10.83 -9.99 4.50
C GLY A 64 9.95 -8.95 5.16
N PHE A 65 10.05 -8.82 6.47
CA PHE A 65 9.43 -7.75 7.23
C PHE A 65 10.05 -6.37 6.88
N ALA A 66 11.38 -6.26 6.87
CA ALA A 66 12.04 -5.03 6.44
C ALA A 66 11.64 -4.68 4.99
N TYR A 67 11.57 -5.66 4.10
CA TYR A 67 11.15 -5.48 2.72
C TYR A 67 9.69 -5.03 2.60
N LEU A 68 8.79 -5.57 3.42
CA LEU A 68 7.40 -5.09 3.51
C LEU A 68 7.35 -3.60 3.87
N MET A 69 8.15 -3.18 4.84
CA MET A 69 8.20 -1.78 5.27
C MET A 69 8.86 -0.88 4.21
N PHE A 70 9.85 -1.40 3.51
CA PHE A 70 10.40 -0.74 2.32
C PHE A 70 9.35 -0.54 1.22
N VAL A 71 8.58 -1.59 0.88
CA VAL A 71 7.47 -1.48 -0.09
C VAL A 71 6.44 -0.46 0.39
N SER A 72 6.04 -0.49 1.67
CA SER A 72 5.15 0.52 2.24
C SER A 72 5.71 1.95 2.11
N GLY A 73 7.02 2.14 2.27
CA GLY A 73 7.69 3.42 2.03
C GLY A 73 7.65 3.85 0.57
N MET A 74 7.80 2.91 -0.37
CA MET A 74 7.69 3.17 -1.81
C MET A 74 6.26 3.51 -2.27
N GLU A 75 5.24 3.02 -1.54
CA GLU A 75 3.84 3.26 -1.85
C GLU A 75 3.33 4.63 -1.39
N LEU A 76 4.09 5.36 -0.58
CA LEU A 76 3.67 6.67 -0.08
C LEU A 76 3.51 7.66 -1.23
N ASP A 77 2.36 8.32 -1.27
CA ASP A 77 2.14 9.46 -2.17
C ASP A 77 2.41 10.77 -1.40
N PHE A 78 3.64 11.26 -1.50
CA PHE A 78 4.04 12.50 -0.85
C PHE A 78 3.31 13.74 -1.40
N ASP A 79 2.70 13.66 -2.59
CA ASP A 79 1.96 14.78 -3.16
C ASP A 79 0.72 15.12 -2.30
N LEU A 80 0.16 14.13 -1.60
CA LEU A 80 -0.94 14.34 -0.65
C LEU A 80 -0.52 15.22 0.54
N LEU A 81 0.74 15.16 0.94
CA LEU A 81 1.28 15.97 2.04
C LEU A 81 1.66 17.39 1.59
N LEU A 82 2.11 17.50 0.34
CA LEU A 82 2.63 18.71 -0.27
C LEU A 82 1.55 19.53 -0.98
N GLU A 83 0.29 19.07 -0.98
CA GLU A 83 -0.85 19.80 -1.54
C GLU A 83 -0.94 21.21 -0.95
N ARG A 84 -0.93 22.22 -1.83
CA ARG A 84 -1.03 23.62 -1.41
C ARG A 84 -2.40 23.88 -0.78
N PRO A 85 -2.47 24.45 0.44
CA PRO A 85 -3.74 24.75 1.08
C PRO A 85 -4.54 25.75 0.25
N LYS A 86 -5.83 25.48 0.08
CA LYS A 86 -6.78 26.47 -0.46
C LYS A 86 -6.89 27.63 0.54
N LYS A 87 -7.17 28.85 0.06
CA LYS A 87 -7.32 30.04 0.92
C LYS A 87 -8.21 29.74 2.12
N GLY A 88 -7.70 29.95 3.34
CA GLY A 88 -8.42 29.73 4.60
C GLY A 88 -8.41 28.29 5.14
N GLN A 89 -7.74 27.33 4.48
CA GLN A 89 -7.59 25.97 4.99
C GLN A 89 -6.20 25.73 5.58
N SER A 90 -6.12 24.91 6.62
CA SER A 90 -4.83 24.45 7.14
C SER A 90 -4.16 23.48 6.15
N PRO A 91 -2.82 23.45 6.10
CA PRO A 91 -2.09 22.49 5.27
C PRO A 91 -2.52 21.04 5.51
N ALA A 92 -2.45 20.20 4.46
CA ALA A 92 -2.84 18.80 4.54
C ALA A 92 -2.14 18.05 5.69
N TRP A 93 -0.81 18.20 5.80
CA TRP A 93 -0.02 17.58 6.87
C TRP A 93 -0.47 18.01 8.27
N VAL A 94 -0.88 19.27 8.49
CA VAL A 94 -1.40 19.75 9.79
C VAL A 94 -2.70 19.05 10.14
N ARG A 95 -3.61 18.90 9.17
CA ARG A 95 -4.91 18.24 9.37
C ARG A 95 -4.72 16.77 9.70
N GLY A 96 -3.86 16.08 8.97
CA GLY A 96 -3.52 14.69 9.27
C GLY A 96 -2.85 14.53 10.63
N LEU A 97 -1.94 15.44 11.01
CA LEU A 97 -1.28 15.37 12.32
C LEU A 97 -2.25 15.63 13.47
N LEU A 98 -3.20 16.55 13.32
CA LEU A 98 -4.26 16.79 14.30
C LEU A 98 -5.21 15.59 14.42
N PHE A 99 -5.58 14.98 13.30
CA PHE A 99 -6.37 13.73 13.29
C PHE A 99 -5.62 12.62 14.04
N PHE A 100 -4.33 12.47 13.75
CA PHE A 100 -3.48 11.48 14.40
C PHE A 100 -3.32 11.78 15.90
N ALA A 101 -3.09 13.03 16.29
CA ALA A 101 -2.96 13.43 17.70
C ALA A 101 -4.21 13.07 18.51
N ILE A 102 -5.41 13.33 17.97
CA ILE A 102 -6.66 12.94 18.65
C ILE A 102 -6.81 11.42 18.69
N THR A 103 -6.46 10.71 17.61
CA THR A 103 -6.41 9.24 17.62
C THR A 103 -5.50 8.72 18.73
N LEU A 104 -4.32 9.34 18.90
CA LEU A 104 -3.32 9.01 19.92
C LEU A 104 -3.87 9.26 21.32
N LEU A 105 -4.50 10.41 21.55
CA LEU A 105 -5.12 10.75 22.83
C LEU A 105 -6.24 9.78 23.22
N VAL A 106 -7.12 9.42 22.28
CA VAL A 106 -8.19 8.45 22.53
C VAL A 106 -7.59 7.06 22.80
N SER A 107 -6.56 6.66 22.04
CA SER A 107 -5.85 5.39 22.25
C SER A 107 -5.12 5.35 23.61
N LEU A 108 -4.59 6.48 24.05
CA LEU A 108 -3.93 6.64 25.36
C LEU A 108 -4.94 6.54 26.49
N ALA A 109 -6.08 7.24 26.39
CA ALA A 109 -7.15 7.16 27.37
C ALA A 109 -7.67 5.72 27.54
N VAL A 110 -7.86 5.01 26.42
CA VAL A 110 -8.22 3.58 26.43
C VAL A 110 -7.14 2.74 27.10
N SER A 111 -5.88 2.95 26.74
CA SER A 111 -4.77 2.16 27.28
C SER A 111 -4.60 2.38 28.79
N LEU A 112 -4.74 3.62 29.26
CA LEU A 112 -4.75 3.94 30.69
C LEU A 112 -5.89 3.24 31.43
N LEU A 113 -7.09 3.22 30.85
CA LEU A 113 -8.23 2.50 31.41
C LEU A 113 -7.95 0.99 31.50
N LEU A 114 -7.42 0.40 30.43
CA LEU A 114 -7.05 -1.03 30.41
C LEU A 114 -5.96 -1.36 31.43
N HIS A 115 -5.03 -0.44 31.65
CA HIS A 115 -3.95 -0.61 32.64
C HIS A 115 -4.50 -0.57 34.07
N GLN A 116 -5.39 0.38 34.36
CA GLN A 116 -6.08 0.47 35.66
C GLN A 116 -6.91 -0.78 35.96
N LEU A 117 -7.52 -1.38 34.94
CA LEU A 117 -8.26 -2.64 35.05
C LEU A 117 -7.36 -3.88 35.13
N GLY A 118 -6.03 -3.71 35.05
CA GLY A 118 -5.05 -4.79 35.16
C GLY A 118 -4.89 -5.66 33.91
N TYR A 119 -5.46 -5.25 32.76
CA TYR A 119 -5.38 -6.02 31.51
C TYR A 119 -4.06 -5.81 30.76
N ILE A 120 -3.47 -4.62 30.84
CA ILE A 120 -2.21 -4.29 30.16
C ILE A 120 -1.17 -3.77 31.15
N LYS A 121 0.10 -4.04 30.88
CA LYS A 121 1.22 -3.50 31.66
C LYS A 121 1.78 -2.23 31.03
N ASP A 122 2.13 -2.30 29.75
CA ASP A 122 2.72 -1.16 29.05
C ASP A 122 1.65 -0.33 28.33
N VAL A 123 1.39 0.87 28.86
CA VAL A 123 0.39 1.80 28.30
C VAL A 123 0.82 2.35 26.95
N LEU A 124 2.11 2.64 26.77
CA LEU A 124 2.61 3.34 25.59
C LEU A 124 2.63 2.43 24.37
N LEU A 125 3.13 1.20 24.52
CA LEU A 125 3.14 0.24 23.42
C LEU A 125 1.72 -0.08 22.95
N VAL A 126 0.78 -0.31 23.87
CA VAL A 126 -0.62 -0.57 23.52
C VAL A 126 -1.26 0.65 22.86
N THR A 127 -0.97 1.85 23.34
CA THR A 127 -1.42 3.10 22.71
C THR A 127 -0.96 3.18 21.25
N LEU A 128 0.31 2.86 20.99
CA LEU A 128 0.87 2.88 19.64
C LEU A 128 0.24 1.82 18.75
N LEU A 129 0.13 0.58 19.23
CA LEU A 129 -0.54 -0.52 18.51
C LEU A 129 -1.99 -0.17 18.14
N LEU A 130 -2.74 0.40 19.08
CA LEU A 130 -4.10 0.87 18.85
C LEU A 130 -4.15 2.02 17.85
N SER A 131 -3.17 2.92 17.81
CA SER A 131 -3.21 4.08 16.91
C SER A 131 -2.88 3.79 15.43
N THR A 132 -2.29 2.63 15.14
CA THR A 132 -1.89 2.20 13.77
C THR A 132 -3.06 2.18 12.78
N THR A 133 -2.75 2.36 11.50
CA THR A 133 -3.63 2.21 10.32
C THR A 133 -2.78 1.64 9.19
N SER A 134 -3.34 0.79 8.33
CA SER A 134 -2.62 0.26 7.16
C SER A 134 -3.04 0.98 5.88
N LEU A 135 -2.16 1.82 5.33
CA LEU A 135 -2.41 2.49 4.04
C LEU A 135 -2.66 1.47 2.91
N GLY A 136 -1.93 0.35 2.91
CA GLY A 136 -2.07 -0.74 1.94
C GLY A 136 -3.44 -1.42 1.91
N LEU A 137 -4.28 -1.25 2.95
CA LEU A 137 -5.69 -1.71 2.95
C LEU A 137 -6.67 -0.58 2.62
N VAL A 138 -6.34 0.65 2.98
CA VAL A 138 -7.17 1.83 2.73
C VAL A 138 -7.21 2.17 1.24
N THR A 139 -6.05 2.19 0.58
CA THR A 139 -5.90 2.52 -0.85
C THR A 139 -6.73 1.61 -1.78
N PRO A 140 -6.60 0.27 -1.73
CA PRO A 140 -7.40 -0.59 -2.60
C PRO A 140 -8.90 -0.52 -2.32
N ALA A 141 -9.31 -0.37 -1.05
CA ALA A 141 -10.73 -0.24 -0.69
C ALA A 141 -11.37 1.04 -1.27
N LEU A 142 -10.62 2.16 -1.29
CA LEU A 142 -11.08 3.39 -1.94
C LEU A 142 -11.05 3.27 -3.47
N LYS A 143 -10.05 2.59 -4.04
CA LYS A 143 -9.92 2.36 -5.48
C LYS A 143 -11.06 1.51 -6.03
N GLU A 144 -11.41 0.41 -5.36
CA GLU A 144 -12.52 -0.48 -5.74
C GLU A 144 -13.87 0.25 -5.82
N ARG A 145 -14.02 1.35 -5.06
CA ARG A 145 -15.21 2.19 -5.04
C ARG A 145 -15.16 3.40 -5.96
N GLY A 146 -14.08 3.60 -6.71
CA GLY A 146 -13.86 4.79 -7.53
C GLY A 146 -13.65 6.07 -6.70
N TRP A 147 -13.42 5.97 -5.39
CA TRP A 147 -13.29 7.13 -4.49
C TRP A 147 -11.85 7.59 -4.30
N ILE A 148 -10.87 6.91 -4.91
CA ILE A 148 -9.45 7.19 -4.71
C ILE A 148 -9.08 8.65 -5.02
N ARG A 149 -9.70 9.26 -6.04
CA ARG A 149 -9.49 10.67 -6.44
C ARG A 149 -10.53 11.63 -5.85
N ASP A 150 -11.59 11.12 -5.22
CA ASP A 150 -12.62 11.96 -4.62
C ASP A 150 -12.09 12.73 -3.40
N ARG A 151 -12.69 13.88 -3.10
CA ARG A 151 -12.37 14.68 -1.90
C ARG A 151 -12.46 13.87 -0.62
N PHE A 152 -13.43 12.96 -0.48
CA PHE A 152 -13.52 12.09 0.68
C PHE A 152 -12.36 11.09 0.73
N GLY A 153 -12.09 10.41 -0.38
CA GLY A 153 -11.00 9.43 -0.45
C GLY A 153 -9.64 10.05 -0.20
N GLN A 154 -9.37 11.23 -0.76
CA GLN A 154 -8.12 11.98 -0.56
C GLN A 154 -7.90 12.36 0.92
N GLU A 155 -8.95 12.73 1.66
CA GLU A 155 -8.84 12.97 3.12
C GLU A 155 -8.55 11.70 3.90
N VAL A 156 -9.20 10.59 3.54
CA VAL A 156 -8.99 9.31 4.20
C VAL A 156 -7.58 8.78 3.92
N LEU A 157 -7.08 8.91 2.68
CA LEU A 157 -5.70 8.58 2.32
C LEU A 157 -4.69 9.43 3.10
N LEU A 158 -4.92 10.74 3.18
CA LEU A 158 -4.08 11.66 3.96
C LEU A 158 -3.99 11.24 5.43
N TYR A 159 -5.13 10.92 6.06
CA TYR A 159 -5.15 10.49 7.46
C TYR A 159 -4.51 9.11 7.66
N ALA A 160 -4.70 8.18 6.72
CA ALA A 160 -4.06 6.87 6.74
C ALA A 160 -2.53 7.02 6.60
N LEU A 161 -2.07 7.82 5.65
CA LEU A 161 -0.65 8.07 5.37
C LEU A 161 0.04 8.69 6.58
N ILE A 162 -0.51 9.77 7.14
CA ILE A 162 0.08 10.40 8.33
C ILE A 162 0.08 9.43 9.51
N ALA A 163 -0.98 8.65 9.71
CA ALA A 163 -1.01 7.66 10.78
C ALA A 163 0.08 6.59 10.60
N ASP A 164 0.27 6.06 9.38
CA ASP A 164 1.31 5.04 9.10
C ASP A 164 2.71 5.59 9.40
N VAL A 165 3.05 6.76 8.85
CA VAL A 165 4.38 7.39 9.06
C VAL A 165 4.59 7.77 10.52
N ALA A 166 3.63 8.47 11.13
CA ALA A 166 3.79 8.99 12.48
C ALA A 166 3.86 7.87 13.52
N THR A 167 3.02 6.83 13.40
CA THR A 167 3.09 5.68 14.31
C THR A 167 4.41 4.95 14.18
N LEU A 168 4.92 4.76 12.96
CA LEU A 168 6.22 4.11 12.75
C LEU A 168 7.37 4.88 13.41
N ILE A 169 7.39 6.21 13.27
CA ILE A 169 8.43 7.06 13.90
C ILE A 169 8.36 6.96 15.42
N VAL A 170 7.17 7.13 16.00
CA VAL A 170 7.00 7.11 17.46
C VAL A 170 7.27 5.72 18.03
N PHE A 171 6.82 4.66 17.34
CA PHE A 171 7.10 3.27 17.71
C PHE A 171 8.59 2.96 17.71
N THR A 172 9.31 3.36 16.66
CA THR A 172 10.76 3.14 16.57
C THR A 172 11.49 3.85 17.71
N ALA A 173 11.13 5.10 18.00
CA ALA A 173 11.72 5.85 19.12
C ALA A 173 11.45 5.15 20.46
N TYR A 174 10.23 4.66 20.67
CA TYR A 174 9.83 3.96 21.88
C TYR A 174 10.58 2.64 22.07
N ILE A 175 10.66 1.78 21.05
CA ILE A 175 11.40 0.51 21.15
C ILE A 175 12.89 0.77 21.36
N THR A 176 13.49 1.69 20.60
CA THR A 176 14.93 2.04 20.77
C THR A 176 15.22 2.49 22.20
N PHE A 177 14.32 3.28 22.80
CA PHE A 177 14.41 3.69 24.21
C PHE A 177 14.37 2.50 25.17
N HIS A 178 13.45 1.56 24.95
CA HIS A 178 13.34 0.37 25.79
C HIS A 178 14.57 -0.55 25.67
N SER A 179 15.09 -0.73 24.46
CA SER A 179 16.22 -1.64 24.18
C SER A 179 17.56 -1.13 24.71
N THR A 180 17.81 0.18 24.60
CA THR A 180 19.11 0.77 24.96
C THR A 180 19.14 1.36 26.37
N GLY A 181 17.98 1.59 26.99
CA GLY A 181 17.86 2.31 28.28
C GLY A 181 18.37 3.76 28.23
N ASN A 182 18.65 4.27 27.03
CA ASN A 182 19.31 5.57 26.85
C ASN A 182 18.28 6.65 26.51
N ALA A 183 18.22 7.71 27.31
CA ALA A 183 17.36 8.87 27.06
C ALA A 183 17.65 9.56 25.71
N PHE A 184 18.85 9.36 25.15
CA PHE A 184 19.23 9.86 23.82
C PHE A 184 18.74 8.99 22.65
N SER A 185 17.86 8.00 22.88
CA SER A 185 17.30 7.17 21.80
C SER A 185 16.59 7.96 20.70
N PHE A 186 15.93 9.06 21.08
CA PHE A 186 15.34 9.99 20.11
C PHE A 186 16.39 10.67 19.22
N LEU A 187 17.59 10.95 19.76
CA LEU A 187 18.70 11.52 18.99
C LEU A 187 19.19 10.52 17.93
N LEU A 188 19.22 9.21 18.24
CA LEU A 188 19.62 8.18 17.28
C LEU A 188 18.63 8.08 16.11
N VAL A 189 17.33 8.17 16.38
CA VAL A 189 16.30 8.26 15.33
C VAL A 189 16.48 9.54 14.51
N MET A 190 16.82 10.67 15.15
CA MET A 190 17.12 11.92 14.43
C MET A 190 18.35 11.78 13.53
N VAL A 191 19.40 11.10 13.97
CA VAL A 191 20.59 10.80 13.15
C VAL A 191 20.21 9.95 11.93
N LEU A 192 19.34 8.95 12.10
CA LEU A 192 18.83 8.15 10.99
C LEU A 192 18.00 8.99 10.00
N LEU A 193 17.19 9.92 10.49
CA LEU A 193 16.46 10.88 9.64
C LEU A 193 17.39 11.86 8.92
N LEU A 194 18.46 12.32 9.57
CA LEU A 194 19.48 13.15 8.94
C LEU A 194 20.22 12.37 7.84
N PHE A 195 20.53 11.10 8.09
CA PHE A 195 21.08 10.20 7.07
C PHE A 195 20.12 10.03 5.89
N PHE A 196 18.82 9.87 6.14
CA PHE A 196 17.79 9.89 5.09
C PHE A 196 17.83 11.17 4.25
N VAL A 197 17.83 12.34 4.90
CA VAL A 197 17.89 13.64 4.19
C VAL A 197 19.18 13.76 3.39
N PHE A 198 20.32 13.36 3.98
CA PHE A 198 21.62 13.37 3.31
C PHE A 198 21.61 12.50 2.05
N VAL A 199 21.22 11.23 2.16
CA VAL A 199 21.19 10.30 1.03
C VAL A 199 20.21 10.78 -0.04
N TYR A 200 19.01 11.23 0.35
CA TYR A 200 18.03 11.80 -0.57
C TYR A 200 18.61 12.98 -1.36
N ARG A 201 19.27 13.94 -0.68
CA ARG A 201 19.85 15.12 -1.33
C ARG A 201 21.01 14.78 -2.26
N VAL A 202 21.85 13.81 -1.86
CA VAL A 202 22.95 13.30 -2.71
C VAL A 202 22.40 12.65 -3.98
N LEU A 203 21.41 11.76 -3.85
CA LEU A 203 20.79 11.09 -5.01
C LEU A 203 20.05 12.08 -5.92
N LEU A 204 19.35 13.06 -5.33
CA LEU A 204 18.68 14.11 -6.08
C LEU A 204 19.66 14.97 -6.88
N ALA A 205 20.79 15.37 -6.28
CA ALA A 205 21.85 16.10 -6.96
C ALA A 205 22.53 15.24 -8.04
N ALA A 206 22.72 13.95 -7.77
CA ALA A 206 23.32 13.00 -8.70
C ALA A 206 22.44 12.72 -9.93
N ARG A 207 21.11 12.92 -9.85
CA ARG A 207 20.18 12.68 -10.97
C ARG A 207 20.56 13.42 -12.26
N HIS A 208 21.21 14.58 -12.15
CA HIS A 208 21.64 15.36 -13.32
C HIS A 208 23.01 14.94 -13.89
N LEU A 209 23.73 14.05 -13.22
CA LEU A 209 25.05 13.59 -13.65
C LEU A 209 24.93 12.58 -14.81
N PRO A 210 25.88 12.58 -15.76
CA PRO A 210 25.84 11.69 -16.92
C PRO A 210 25.91 10.20 -16.53
N ILE A 211 26.57 9.86 -15.41
CA ILE A 211 26.60 8.51 -14.84
C ILE A 211 25.21 8.03 -14.38
N PHE A 212 24.36 8.94 -13.90
CA PHE A 212 23.01 8.60 -13.47
C PHE A 212 22.05 8.44 -14.66
N ARG A 213 22.26 9.19 -15.75
CA ARG A 213 21.58 8.97 -17.03
C ARG A 213 21.89 7.61 -17.64
N VAL A 214 23.08 7.05 -17.39
CA VAL A 214 23.40 5.67 -17.78
C VAL A 214 22.56 4.67 -16.99
N VAL A 215 22.22 4.95 -15.72
CA VAL A 215 21.33 4.11 -14.88
C VAL A 215 19.85 4.31 -15.25
N GLU A 216 19.45 5.54 -15.62
CA GLU A 216 18.11 5.88 -16.10
C GLU A 216 17.82 5.23 -17.47
N ASN A 217 18.83 5.15 -18.33
CA ASN A 217 18.81 4.39 -19.60
C ASN A 217 19.24 2.92 -19.44
N ALA A 218 19.66 2.50 -18.23
CA ALA A 218 20.06 1.13 -18.00
C ALA A 218 18.84 0.23 -17.91
N THR A 219 19.08 -1.03 -18.21
CA THR A 219 18.15 -2.12 -17.93
C THR A 219 17.66 -2.01 -16.48
N SER A 220 16.36 -2.16 -16.26
CA SER A 220 15.67 -2.14 -14.95
C SER A 220 16.35 -2.94 -13.81
N GLU A 221 17.20 -3.89 -14.17
CA GLU A 221 18.04 -4.75 -13.34
C GLU A 221 19.06 -3.95 -12.52
N ILE A 222 19.64 -2.88 -13.09
CA ILE A 222 20.57 -2.00 -12.35
C ILE A 222 19.78 -1.23 -11.29
N GLY A 223 18.59 -0.72 -11.63
CA GLY A 223 17.70 -0.05 -10.70
C GLY A 223 17.31 -0.93 -9.51
N ILE A 224 17.00 -2.22 -9.75
CA ILE A 224 16.72 -3.19 -8.70
C ILE A 224 17.93 -3.39 -7.79
N ARG A 225 19.12 -3.61 -8.36
CA ARG A 225 20.36 -3.78 -7.57
C ARG A 225 20.66 -2.55 -6.71
N ALA A 226 20.47 -1.35 -7.27
CA ALA A 226 20.64 -0.10 -6.55
C ALA A 226 19.61 0.05 -5.41
N ALA A 227 18.36 -0.32 -5.64
CA ALA A 227 17.32 -0.33 -4.60
C ALA A 227 17.66 -1.29 -3.46
N PHE A 228 18.14 -2.51 -3.76
CA PHE A 228 18.60 -3.44 -2.73
C PHE A 228 19.81 -2.90 -1.96
N ALA A 229 20.78 -2.30 -2.66
CA ALA A 229 21.93 -1.67 -2.01
C ALA A 229 21.49 -0.51 -1.10
N LEU A 230 20.51 0.29 -1.53
CA LEU A 230 19.93 1.37 -0.74
C LEU A 230 19.25 0.83 0.53
N VAL A 231 18.35 -0.15 0.41
CA VAL A 231 17.69 -0.77 1.56
C VAL A 231 18.71 -1.35 2.53
N LEU A 232 19.68 -2.13 2.03
CA LEU A 232 20.72 -2.73 2.88
C LEU A 232 21.63 -1.69 3.53
N ALA A 233 21.91 -0.56 2.87
CA ALA A 233 22.67 0.54 3.46
C ALA A 233 21.91 1.17 4.64
N PHE A 234 20.62 1.41 4.50
CA PHE A 234 19.77 1.91 5.59
C PHE A 234 19.68 0.90 6.75
N LEU A 235 19.45 -0.37 6.45
CA LEU A 235 19.44 -1.46 7.42
C LEU A 235 20.75 -1.54 8.22
N ALA A 236 21.88 -1.58 7.52
CA ALA A 236 23.20 -1.66 8.15
C ALA A 236 23.52 -0.42 8.98
N PHE A 237 23.15 0.77 8.49
CA PHE A 237 23.35 2.01 9.24
C PHE A 237 22.48 2.04 10.51
N SER A 238 21.20 1.68 10.41
CA SER A 238 20.28 1.60 11.55
C SER A 238 20.76 0.60 12.60
N GLN A 239 21.26 -0.57 12.19
CA GLN A 239 21.85 -1.56 13.08
C GLN A 239 23.10 -1.02 13.78
N SER A 240 23.95 -0.25 13.09
CA SER A 240 25.13 0.38 13.70
C SER A 240 24.77 1.44 14.74
N LEU A 241 23.61 2.09 14.60
CA LEU A 241 23.05 3.03 15.57
C LEU A 241 22.31 2.32 16.72
N GLY A 242 22.05 1.01 16.63
CA GLY A 242 21.19 0.30 17.58
C GLY A 242 19.71 0.72 17.52
N THR A 243 19.28 1.27 16.38
CA THR A 243 17.88 1.66 16.14
C THR A 243 17.11 0.52 15.48
N GLU A 244 15.78 0.55 15.60
CA GLU A 244 14.92 -0.42 14.93
C GLU A 244 15.03 -0.35 13.40
N VAL A 245 15.22 -1.51 12.77
CA VAL A 245 15.45 -1.64 11.32
C VAL A 245 14.23 -1.22 10.49
N VAL A 246 13.05 -1.27 11.08
CA VAL A 246 11.74 -1.03 10.45
C VAL A 246 11.67 0.34 9.77
N ILE A 247 12.01 1.39 10.52
CA ILE A 247 11.99 2.77 9.98
C ILE A 247 13.06 2.96 8.92
N ALA A 248 14.21 2.29 9.04
CA ALA A 248 15.30 2.41 8.08
C ALA A 248 14.90 1.86 6.71
N ALA A 249 14.27 0.69 6.70
CA ALA A 249 13.72 0.09 5.49
C ALA A 249 12.65 0.99 4.85
N PHE A 250 11.74 1.52 5.67
CA PHE A 250 10.70 2.45 5.24
C PHE A 250 11.28 3.72 4.61
N LEU A 251 12.28 4.34 5.26
CA LEU A 251 12.96 5.54 4.75
C LEU A 251 13.67 5.27 3.42
N ALA A 252 14.29 4.11 3.24
CA ALA A 252 14.85 3.71 1.94
C ALA A 252 13.77 3.63 0.85
N GLY A 253 12.58 3.13 1.19
CA GLY A 253 11.43 3.07 0.27
C GLY A 253 10.91 4.46 -0.07
N ALA A 254 10.80 5.34 0.93
CA ALA A 254 10.42 6.74 0.75
C ALA A 254 11.37 7.49 -0.20
N ILE A 255 12.67 7.21 -0.17
CA ILE A 255 13.62 7.78 -1.15
C ILE A 255 13.26 7.37 -2.57
N ILE A 256 12.91 6.10 -2.80
CA ILE A 256 12.50 5.63 -4.13
C ILE A 256 11.19 6.30 -4.55
N SER A 257 10.20 6.41 -3.66
CA SER A 257 8.95 7.13 -3.94
C SER A 257 9.21 8.60 -4.33
N LEU A 258 10.14 9.29 -3.66
CA LEU A 258 10.47 10.69 -3.94
C LEU A 258 11.29 10.89 -5.23
N LEU A 259 12.03 9.89 -5.69
CA LEU A 259 12.94 10.01 -6.83
C LEU A 259 12.42 9.36 -8.12
N ALA A 260 11.71 8.23 -8.00
CA ALA A 260 11.21 7.48 -9.13
C ALA A 260 9.89 8.06 -9.64
N GLU A 261 9.64 7.92 -10.94
CA GLU A 261 8.33 8.21 -11.50
C GLU A 261 7.27 7.26 -10.91
N LYS A 262 6.07 7.80 -10.67
CA LYS A 262 4.92 7.01 -10.22
C LYS A 262 4.69 5.87 -11.22
N HIS A 263 4.54 4.64 -10.71
CA HIS A 263 4.35 3.43 -11.52
C HIS A 263 5.50 3.05 -12.47
N SER A 264 6.74 3.46 -12.18
CA SER A 264 7.90 3.01 -12.96
C SER A 264 8.09 1.48 -12.97
N ILE A 265 8.72 0.95 -14.02
CA ILE A 265 9.04 -0.49 -14.16
C ILE A 265 9.82 -1.00 -12.94
N ILE A 266 10.69 -0.18 -12.36
CA ILE A 266 11.47 -0.52 -11.17
C ILE A 266 10.53 -0.79 -9.98
N THR A 267 9.56 0.10 -9.72
CA THR A 267 8.59 -0.10 -8.62
C THR A 267 7.78 -1.38 -8.81
N HIS A 268 7.33 -1.68 -10.03
CA HIS A 268 6.61 -2.92 -10.32
C HIS A 268 7.48 -4.17 -10.09
N LYS A 269 8.74 -4.17 -10.54
CA LYS A 269 9.66 -5.29 -10.33
C LYS A 269 10.02 -5.48 -8.85
N LEU A 270 10.22 -4.39 -8.10
CA LEU A 270 10.45 -4.48 -6.64
C LEU A 270 9.22 -5.02 -5.92
N ASN A 271 8.03 -4.56 -6.25
CA ASN A 271 6.77 -5.14 -5.73
C ASN A 271 6.66 -6.63 -6.06
N SER A 272 7.02 -7.03 -7.28
CA SER A 272 7.00 -8.44 -7.69
C SER A 272 7.96 -9.30 -6.85
N ILE A 273 9.15 -8.79 -6.51
CA ILE A 273 10.11 -9.49 -5.65
C ILE A 273 9.61 -9.56 -4.20
N GLY A 274 9.05 -8.47 -3.68
CA GLY A 274 8.50 -8.39 -2.34
C GLY A 274 7.34 -9.34 -2.13
N TYR A 275 6.24 -9.09 -2.84
CA TYR A 275 5.00 -9.87 -2.72
C TYR A 275 5.12 -11.29 -3.28
N GLY A 276 6.06 -11.53 -4.21
CA GLY A 276 6.29 -12.86 -4.77
C GLY A 276 7.15 -13.78 -3.91
N PHE A 277 7.97 -13.24 -3.00
CA PHE A 277 8.93 -14.06 -2.24
C PHE A 277 9.12 -13.64 -0.79
N PHE A 278 9.62 -12.42 -0.54
CA PHE A 278 10.07 -12.03 0.81
C PHE A 278 8.92 -11.82 1.80
N ILE A 279 7.88 -11.10 1.37
CA ILE A 279 6.74 -10.71 2.23
C ILE A 279 5.92 -11.93 2.67
N PRO A 280 5.57 -12.89 1.78
CA PRO A 280 4.84 -14.09 2.22
C PRO A 280 5.60 -14.93 3.25
N ILE A 281 6.93 -15.03 3.15
CA ILE A 281 7.75 -15.76 4.12
C ILE A 281 7.62 -15.15 5.52
N PHE A 282 7.58 -13.82 5.61
CA PHE A 282 7.31 -13.13 6.87
C PHE A 282 5.93 -13.50 7.45
N PHE A 283 4.86 -13.40 6.66
CA PHE A 283 3.50 -13.68 7.15
C PHE A 283 3.27 -15.14 7.52
N VAL A 284 3.78 -16.08 6.72
CA VAL A 284 3.76 -17.51 7.07
C VAL A 284 4.57 -17.77 8.34
N SER A 285 5.71 -17.10 8.51
CA SER A 285 6.53 -17.21 9.73
C SER A 285 5.81 -16.68 10.96
N VAL A 286 5.13 -15.54 10.87
CA VAL A 286 4.23 -15.03 11.94
C VAL A 286 3.18 -16.08 12.31
N GLY A 287 2.57 -16.71 11.30
CA GLY A 287 1.62 -17.82 11.50
C GLY A 287 2.23 -19.01 12.25
N MET A 288 3.44 -19.43 11.88
CA MET A 288 4.13 -20.55 12.55
C MET A 288 4.44 -20.28 14.02
N GLY A 289 4.67 -19.01 14.40
CA GLY A 289 4.88 -18.60 15.79
C GLY A 289 3.57 -18.44 16.58
N PHE A 290 2.42 -18.45 15.91
CA PHE A 290 1.14 -18.18 16.54
C PHE A 290 0.69 -19.35 17.42
N ASN A 291 0.47 -19.09 18.71
CA ASN A 291 0.05 -20.13 19.66
C ASN A 291 -1.35 -19.86 20.21
N LEU A 292 -2.36 -20.51 19.61
CA LEU A 292 -3.76 -20.45 20.06
C LEU A 292 -3.96 -20.97 21.49
N LYS A 293 -3.14 -21.91 21.96
CA LYS A 293 -3.25 -22.43 23.34
C LYS A 293 -2.80 -21.41 24.38
N ALA A 294 -1.92 -20.47 24.01
CA ALA A 294 -1.54 -19.36 24.89
C ALA A 294 -2.70 -18.34 25.10
N ILE A 295 -3.71 -18.39 24.22
CA ILE A 295 -4.89 -17.52 24.22
C ILE A 295 -6.11 -18.24 24.82
N ALA A 296 -6.25 -19.54 24.54
CA ALA A 296 -7.38 -20.34 24.98
C ALA A 296 -7.25 -20.75 26.46
N GLY A 297 -8.04 -20.13 27.36
CA GLY A 297 -8.16 -20.63 28.72
C GLY A 297 -8.56 -19.64 29.81
N THR A 298 -8.48 -18.33 29.56
CA THR A 298 -8.79 -17.32 30.59
C THR A 298 -9.93 -16.44 30.12
N THR A 299 -11.08 -16.44 30.83
CA THR A 299 -12.22 -15.52 30.58
C THR A 299 -11.76 -14.06 30.47
N SER A 300 -10.72 -13.70 31.24
CA SER A 300 -10.05 -12.40 31.20
C SER A 300 -9.48 -12.03 29.82
N PHE A 301 -8.95 -13.01 29.06
CA PHE A 301 -8.35 -12.75 27.75
C PHE A 301 -9.42 -12.43 26.71
N ILE A 302 -10.51 -13.21 26.65
CA ILE A 302 -11.61 -12.97 25.71
C ILE A 302 -12.21 -11.58 25.94
N THR A 303 -12.49 -11.23 27.21
CA THR A 303 -12.98 -9.91 27.57
C THR A 303 -12.02 -8.80 27.15
N MET A 304 -10.72 -8.98 27.38
CA MET A 304 -9.69 -8.03 26.95
C MET A 304 -9.65 -7.89 25.43
N THR A 305 -9.66 -8.98 24.67
CA THR A 305 -9.63 -8.95 23.19
C THR A 305 -10.86 -8.26 22.62
N VAL A 306 -12.05 -8.53 23.15
CA VAL A 306 -13.29 -7.84 22.73
C VAL A 306 -13.21 -6.35 23.05
N LEU A 307 -12.69 -5.98 24.22
CA LEU A 307 -12.54 -4.58 24.62
C LEU A 307 -11.52 -3.84 23.75
N LEU A 308 -10.38 -4.47 23.45
CA LEU A 308 -9.39 -3.97 22.49
C LEU A 308 -10.01 -3.81 21.11
N PHE A 309 -10.75 -4.80 20.63
CA PHE A 309 -11.44 -4.74 19.34
C PHE A 309 -12.39 -3.54 19.26
N ILE A 310 -13.27 -3.35 20.25
CA ILE A 310 -14.22 -2.22 20.27
C ILE A 310 -13.44 -0.89 20.27
N THR A 311 -12.42 -0.78 21.10
CA THR A 311 -11.65 0.46 21.25
C THR A 311 -10.81 0.80 20.01
N MET A 312 -10.34 -0.20 19.25
CA MET A 312 -9.69 -0.05 17.94
C MET A 312 -10.57 0.56 16.86
N TYR A 313 -11.91 0.45 16.99
CA TYR A 313 -12.86 1.18 16.13
C TYR A 313 -13.16 2.56 16.71
N LEU A 314 -13.41 2.65 18.02
CA LEU A 314 -13.73 3.93 18.66
C LEU A 314 -12.64 4.99 18.45
N ASN A 315 -11.37 4.60 18.54
CA ASN A 315 -10.26 5.54 18.42
C ASN A 315 -10.11 6.19 17.04
N LYS A 316 -10.70 5.61 15.97
CA LYS A 316 -10.75 6.19 14.63
C LYS A 316 -12.12 6.80 14.31
N LEU A 317 -13.20 6.22 14.83
CA LEU A 317 -14.56 6.73 14.64
C LEU A 317 -14.76 8.11 15.30
N VAL A 318 -14.23 8.31 16.51
CA VAL A 318 -14.34 9.59 17.22
C VAL A 318 -13.70 10.74 16.42
N PRO A 319 -12.42 10.67 16.01
CA PRO A 319 -11.85 11.72 15.18
C PRO A 319 -12.48 11.78 13.78
N SER A 320 -12.89 10.66 13.17
CA SER A 320 -13.52 10.71 11.84
C SER A 320 -14.83 11.49 11.85
N LEU A 321 -15.66 11.35 12.88
CA LEU A 321 -16.92 12.09 13.02
C LEU A 321 -16.70 13.61 13.07
N TRP A 322 -15.58 14.06 13.64
CA TRP A 322 -15.21 15.47 13.75
C TRP A 322 -14.52 16.01 12.49
N PHE A 323 -13.45 15.36 12.03
CA PHE A 323 -12.63 15.87 10.92
C PHE A 323 -13.29 15.70 9.55
N LEU A 324 -14.12 14.67 9.38
CA LEU A 324 -14.88 14.43 8.16
C LEU A 324 -16.28 15.06 8.20
N ARG A 325 -16.55 16.01 9.11
CA ARG A 325 -17.87 16.67 9.29
C ARG A 325 -18.43 17.35 8.03
N LYS A 326 -17.57 17.68 7.07
CA LYS A 326 -17.94 18.23 5.76
C LYS A 326 -18.60 17.21 4.83
N PHE A 327 -18.56 15.92 5.18
CA PHE A 327 -19.14 14.82 4.44
C PHE A 327 -20.39 14.25 5.14
N SER A 328 -21.14 13.43 4.41
CA SER A 328 -22.33 12.76 4.95
C SER A 328 -22.00 11.90 6.18
N VAL A 329 -22.97 11.67 7.06
CA VAL A 329 -22.77 10.83 8.26
C VAL A 329 -22.31 9.42 7.87
N ARG A 330 -22.85 8.86 6.78
CA ARG A 330 -22.41 7.56 6.25
C ARG A 330 -20.94 7.56 5.85
N GLN A 331 -20.48 8.60 5.13
CA GLN A 331 -19.07 8.75 4.78
C GLN A 331 -18.17 8.90 6.02
N ARG A 332 -18.58 9.68 7.03
CA ARG A 332 -17.82 9.83 8.28
C ARG A 332 -17.61 8.52 9.02
N LEU A 333 -18.68 7.73 9.15
CA LEU A 333 -18.64 6.41 9.78
C LEU A 333 -17.79 5.44 8.96
N ALA A 334 -18.01 5.39 7.65
CA ALA A 334 -17.26 4.55 6.73
C ALA A 334 -15.77 4.87 6.76
N GLY A 335 -15.40 6.15 6.75
CA GLY A 335 -14.00 6.59 6.84
C GLY A 335 -13.35 6.18 8.15
N GLY A 336 -14.06 6.31 9.28
CA GLY A 336 -13.56 5.83 10.57
C GLY A 336 -13.38 4.30 10.62
N MET A 337 -14.33 3.53 10.06
CA MET A 337 -14.22 2.07 9.94
C MET A 337 -13.03 1.68 9.06
N LEU A 338 -12.86 2.33 7.91
CA LEU A 338 -11.77 2.02 7.00
C LEU A 338 -10.39 2.37 7.61
N LEU A 339 -10.28 3.50 8.31
CA LEU A 339 -9.06 3.90 9.02
C LEU A 339 -8.71 2.99 10.21
N SER A 340 -9.66 2.15 10.68
CA SER A 340 -9.40 1.10 11.67
C SER A 340 -8.79 -0.18 11.06
N SER A 341 -8.58 -0.25 9.75
CA SER A 341 -7.88 -1.37 9.11
C SER A 341 -6.42 -1.41 9.55
N ARG A 342 -5.99 -2.54 10.13
CA ARG A 342 -4.62 -2.74 10.64
C ARG A 342 -4.08 -4.08 10.16
N LEU A 343 -2.79 -4.14 9.86
CA LEU A 343 -2.15 -5.37 9.40
C LEU A 343 -0.64 -5.35 9.69
N SER A 344 0.15 -4.85 8.76
CA SER A 344 1.62 -4.98 8.72
C SER A 344 2.31 -4.45 9.98
N LEU A 345 2.12 -3.16 10.29
CA LEU A 345 2.81 -2.51 11.40
C LEU A 345 2.35 -3.05 12.76
N MET A 346 1.06 -3.36 12.92
CA MET A 346 0.51 -3.88 14.18
C MET A 346 1.06 -5.28 14.51
N ILE A 347 1.05 -6.19 13.52
CA ILE A 347 1.62 -7.54 13.67
C ILE A 347 3.09 -7.42 14.06
N ALA A 348 3.87 -6.66 13.30
CA ALA A 348 5.29 -6.57 13.57
C ALA A 348 5.63 -5.88 14.89
N ALA A 349 4.96 -4.78 15.21
CA ALA A 349 5.16 -4.07 16.47
C ALA A 349 4.81 -4.95 17.68
N SER A 350 3.79 -5.82 17.55
CA SER A 350 3.46 -6.78 18.60
C SER A 350 4.54 -7.86 18.78
N GLN A 351 5.10 -8.37 17.68
CA GLN A 351 6.21 -9.34 17.72
C GLN A 351 7.49 -8.73 18.30
N ILE A 352 7.84 -7.50 17.92
CA ILE A 352 8.98 -6.76 18.48
C ILE A 352 8.76 -6.50 19.97
N GLY A 353 7.56 -6.06 20.36
CA GLY A 353 7.21 -5.84 21.77
C GLY A 353 7.29 -7.11 22.61
N GLU A 354 6.95 -8.26 22.05
CA GLU A 354 7.12 -9.57 22.69
C GLU A 354 8.59 -9.94 22.85
N GLN A 355 9.39 -9.79 21.78
CA GLN A 355 10.83 -10.09 21.80
C GLN A 355 11.61 -9.19 22.77
N ALA A 356 11.19 -7.93 22.89
CA ALA A 356 11.74 -6.97 23.85
C ALA A 356 11.25 -7.22 25.29
N GLY A 357 10.34 -8.19 25.52
CA GLY A 357 9.80 -8.50 26.84
C GLY A 357 8.79 -7.48 27.38
N ILE A 358 8.31 -6.56 26.54
CA ILE A 358 7.37 -5.49 26.91
C ILE A 358 5.94 -6.06 27.07
N ILE A 359 5.56 -6.97 26.17
CA ILE A 359 4.26 -7.66 26.22
C ILE A 359 4.43 -9.17 26.26
N SER A 360 3.42 -9.87 26.77
CA SER A 360 3.40 -11.33 26.81
C SER A 360 3.07 -11.92 25.44
N SER A 361 3.46 -13.17 25.22
CA SER A 361 3.11 -13.93 24.01
C SER A 361 1.61 -14.00 23.76
N ALA A 362 0.80 -14.12 24.82
CA ALA A 362 -0.66 -14.10 24.70
C ALA A 362 -1.16 -12.75 24.14
N MET A 363 -0.59 -11.63 24.61
CA MET A 363 -0.97 -10.30 24.13
C MET A 363 -0.51 -10.04 22.69
N SER A 364 0.71 -10.46 22.35
CA SER A 364 1.24 -10.41 20.99
C SER A 364 0.34 -11.17 20.02
N ASN A 365 0.02 -12.45 20.33
CA ASN A 365 -0.91 -13.25 19.54
C ASN A 365 -2.32 -12.62 19.51
N GLY A 366 -2.78 -11.99 20.59
CA GLY A 366 -4.02 -11.23 20.61
C GLY A 366 -4.03 -10.07 19.61
N PHE A 367 -2.95 -9.30 19.53
CA PHE A 367 -2.82 -8.22 18.56
C PHE A 367 -2.70 -8.72 17.12
N VAL A 368 -1.99 -9.83 16.88
CA VAL A 368 -1.95 -10.48 15.56
C VAL A 368 -3.35 -10.92 15.14
N LEU A 369 -4.12 -11.54 16.04
CA LEU A 369 -5.52 -11.92 15.78
C LEU A 369 -6.38 -10.71 15.44
N LEU A 370 -6.28 -9.64 16.23
CA LEU A 370 -7.04 -8.40 16.00
C LEU A 370 -6.65 -7.72 14.68
N ALA A 371 -5.38 -7.76 14.29
CA ALA A 371 -4.92 -7.27 12.99
C ALA A 371 -5.57 -8.07 11.86
N ILE A 372 -5.59 -9.41 11.94
CA ILE A 372 -6.26 -10.27 10.96
C ILE A 372 -7.76 -9.96 10.86
N VAL A 373 -8.45 -9.86 12.00
CA VAL A 373 -9.89 -9.59 12.05
C VAL A 373 -10.21 -8.22 11.45
N THR A 374 -9.50 -7.17 11.88
CA THR A 374 -9.75 -5.80 11.39
C THR A 374 -9.35 -5.61 9.93
N CYS A 375 -8.34 -6.33 9.44
CA CYS A 375 -7.93 -6.34 8.04
C CYS A 375 -9.07 -6.79 7.11
N VAL A 376 -9.83 -7.81 7.50
CA VAL A 376 -10.98 -8.31 6.72
C VAL A 376 -12.24 -7.48 6.98
N LEU A 377 -12.52 -7.20 8.25
CA LEU A 377 -13.79 -6.62 8.66
C LEU A 377 -13.91 -5.13 8.33
N SER A 378 -12.82 -4.36 8.44
CA SER A 378 -12.87 -2.91 8.24
C SER A 378 -13.21 -2.51 6.79
N PRO A 379 -12.56 -3.05 5.74
CA PRO A 379 -12.98 -2.81 4.35
C PRO A 379 -14.40 -3.32 4.06
N ALA A 380 -14.81 -4.46 4.63
CA ALA A 380 -16.17 -4.98 4.48
C ALA A 380 -17.23 -4.04 5.07
N MET A 381 -17.00 -3.54 6.29
CA MET A 381 -17.87 -2.55 6.94
C MET A 381 -17.92 -1.24 6.17
N PHE A 382 -16.76 -0.75 5.69
CA PHE A 382 -16.69 0.41 4.79
C PHE A 382 -17.60 0.21 3.57
N ASN A 383 -17.43 -0.90 2.86
CA ASN A 383 -18.21 -1.27 1.68
C ASN A 383 -19.71 -1.39 1.95
N GLN A 384 -20.10 -1.89 3.13
CA GLN A 384 -21.51 -2.00 3.51
C GLN A 384 -22.13 -0.64 3.82
N VAL A 385 -21.43 0.23 4.56
CA VAL A 385 -21.96 1.53 4.99
C VAL A 385 -22.11 2.52 3.83
N ILE A 386 -21.22 2.46 2.84
CA ILE A 386 -21.27 3.32 1.65
C ILE A 386 -22.14 2.74 0.53
N ARG A 387 -22.76 1.58 0.73
CA ARG A 387 -23.60 0.96 -0.29
C ARG A 387 -24.73 1.92 -0.70
N GLY A 388 -24.81 2.22 -2.00
CA GLY A 388 -25.80 3.15 -2.56
C GLY A 388 -25.48 4.62 -2.35
N VAL A 389 -24.31 4.98 -1.82
CA VAL A 389 -23.79 6.35 -1.89
C VAL A 389 -23.21 6.55 -3.29
N PRO A 390 -23.66 7.56 -4.07
CA PRO A 390 -23.16 7.80 -5.42
C PRO A 390 -21.65 8.00 -5.41
N VAL A 391 -20.97 7.41 -6.39
CA VAL A 391 -19.59 7.78 -6.71
C VAL A 391 -19.64 9.18 -7.29
N PRO A 392 -18.94 10.17 -6.71
CA PRO A 392 -18.87 11.49 -7.30
C PRO A 392 -18.20 11.39 -8.67
N ASP A 393 -18.75 12.14 -9.63
CA ASP A 393 -18.29 12.20 -11.01
C ASP A 393 -16.93 12.91 -11.04
N VAL A 394 -15.87 12.14 -10.77
CA VAL A 394 -14.50 12.61 -10.93
C VAL A 394 -14.17 12.40 -12.39
N ASP A 395 -14.00 13.49 -13.13
CA ASP A 395 -13.62 13.50 -14.54
C ASP A 395 -12.41 12.57 -14.79
N HIS A 396 -12.72 11.34 -15.22
CA HIS A 396 -11.75 10.28 -15.50
C HIS A 396 -10.95 10.58 -16.79
N SER A 397 -11.37 11.58 -17.59
CA SER A 397 -10.69 12.00 -18.82
C SER A 397 -9.28 12.57 -18.59
N LYS A 398 -8.92 12.91 -17.35
CA LYS A 398 -7.57 13.38 -16.97
C LYS A 398 -6.57 12.25 -16.72
N GLU A 399 -6.88 11.03 -17.14
CA GLU A 399 -5.91 9.95 -17.24
C GLU A 399 -5.08 10.10 -18.54
N GLU A 400 -4.45 11.25 -18.72
CA GLU A 400 -3.25 11.33 -19.54
C GLU A 400 -2.13 10.64 -18.74
N THR A 401 -2.09 9.32 -18.73
CA THR A 401 -0.80 8.63 -18.77
C THR A 401 -0.35 8.68 -20.22
N PRO A 402 0.59 9.57 -20.60
CA PRO A 402 0.96 9.69 -21.98
C PRO A 402 1.98 8.61 -22.27
N ILE A 403 1.51 7.39 -22.55
CA ILE A 403 2.39 6.32 -23.05
C ILE A 403 2.85 6.67 -24.48
N LEU A 404 2.16 7.60 -25.15
CA LEU A 404 2.64 8.38 -26.29
C LEU A 404 2.26 9.85 -26.08
N THR A 405 3.12 10.64 -25.43
CA THR A 405 3.11 12.09 -25.70
C THR A 405 3.59 12.24 -27.13
N ILE A 406 2.69 12.19 -28.10
CA ILE A 406 3.04 12.65 -29.44
C ILE A 406 3.32 14.14 -29.27
N ASN A 407 4.61 14.50 -29.31
CA ASN A 407 4.98 15.90 -29.25
C ASN A 407 4.35 16.57 -30.46
N ARG A 408 3.44 17.53 -30.23
CA ARG A 408 2.78 18.26 -31.32
C ARG A 408 3.80 18.96 -32.23
N ASP A 409 4.98 19.28 -31.71
CA ASP A 409 6.08 19.87 -32.47
C ASP A 409 6.79 18.88 -33.41
N THR A 410 6.49 17.57 -33.31
CA THR A 410 7.05 16.52 -34.18
C THR A 410 6.08 16.05 -35.27
N LEU A 411 4.85 16.55 -35.26
CA LEU A 411 3.88 16.28 -36.32
C LEU A 411 4.24 17.11 -37.56
N PRO A 412 3.94 16.61 -38.77
CA PRO A 412 3.86 17.46 -39.95
C PRO A 412 2.95 18.66 -39.68
N THR A 413 3.30 19.83 -40.20
CA THR A 413 2.63 21.12 -39.96
C THR A 413 1.13 21.13 -40.28
N ASP A 414 0.66 20.18 -41.08
CA ASP A 414 -0.70 20.02 -41.57
C ASP A 414 -1.45 18.86 -40.90
N TRP A 415 -0.89 18.22 -39.87
CA TRP A 415 -1.49 17.08 -39.17
C TRP A 415 -2.12 17.47 -37.83
N GLU A 416 -3.31 16.95 -37.58
CA GLU A 416 -4.01 17.06 -36.30
C GLU A 416 -4.13 15.70 -35.61
N ILE A 417 -4.39 15.71 -34.30
CA ILE A 417 -4.77 14.50 -33.55
C ILE A 417 -6.23 14.68 -33.14
N ARG A 418 -7.07 13.68 -33.44
CA ARG A 418 -8.46 13.61 -32.98
C ARG A 418 -8.74 12.31 -32.27
N GLN A 419 -9.68 12.37 -31.34
CA GLN A 419 -10.34 11.20 -30.76
C GLN A 419 -11.72 11.10 -31.40
N ILE A 420 -12.03 9.93 -31.93
CA ILE A 420 -13.28 9.65 -32.63
C ILE A 420 -13.90 8.42 -31.97
N GLU A 421 -15.16 8.52 -31.55
CA GLU A 421 -15.92 7.39 -31.02
C GLU A 421 -16.54 6.59 -32.16
N VAL A 422 -16.39 5.28 -32.14
CA VAL A 422 -16.94 4.38 -33.17
C VAL A 422 -18.41 4.10 -32.86
N LEU A 423 -19.30 4.88 -33.45
CA LEU A 423 -20.75 4.71 -33.28
C LEU A 423 -21.36 3.77 -34.34
N SER A 424 -20.70 3.62 -35.49
CA SER A 424 -21.18 2.83 -36.62
C SER A 424 -21.19 1.33 -36.32
N ARG A 425 -22.36 0.70 -36.46
CA ARG A 425 -22.52 -0.76 -36.33
C ARG A 425 -21.80 -1.55 -37.43
N ARG A 426 -21.54 -0.94 -38.59
CA ARG A 426 -20.87 -1.58 -39.73
C ARG A 426 -19.39 -1.87 -39.47
N LEU A 427 -18.79 -1.13 -38.53
CA LEU A 427 -17.37 -1.26 -38.18
C LEU A 427 -17.13 -2.27 -37.05
N ASN A 428 -18.18 -2.88 -36.52
CA ASN A 428 -18.06 -3.86 -35.44
C ASN A 428 -17.43 -5.18 -35.94
N ASP A 429 -16.41 -5.66 -35.24
CA ASP A 429 -15.57 -6.82 -35.58
C ASP A 429 -14.80 -6.68 -36.91
N VAL A 430 -14.59 -5.44 -37.41
CA VAL A 430 -13.84 -5.17 -38.64
C VAL A 430 -12.36 -4.98 -38.35
N PRO A 431 -11.44 -5.80 -38.93
CA PRO A 431 -10.00 -5.61 -38.77
C PRO A 431 -9.50 -4.28 -39.37
N LEU A 432 -8.57 -3.59 -38.72
CA LEU A 432 -8.01 -2.34 -39.22
C LEU A 432 -7.39 -2.47 -40.62
N ARG A 433 -6.76 -3.60 -40.94
CA ARG A 433 -6.17 -3.83 -42.29
C ARG A 433 -7.19 -3.86 -43.42
N THR A 434 -8.47 -4.05 -43.13
CA THR A 434 -9.52 -4.05 -44.17
C THR A 434 -10.10 -2.67 -44.41
N LEU A 435 -9.78 -1.70 -43.54
CA LEU A 435 -10.10 -0.30 -43.78
C LEU A 435 -9.12 0.25 -44.83
N HIS A 436 -9.66 0.77 -45.92
CA HIS A 436 -8.88 1.45 -46.94
C HIS A 436 -8.58 2.87 -46.45
N LEU A 437 -7.50 3.02 -45.69
CA LEU A 437 -7.09 4.30 -45.14
C LEU A 437 -6.23 5.07 -46.15
N PRO A 438 -6.41 6.39 -46.29
CA PRO A 438 -5.51 7.24 -47.07
C PRO A 438 -4.09 7.25 -46.46
N GLN A 439 -3.08 7.60 -47.26
CA GLN A 439 -1.66 7.52 -46.85
C GLN A 439 -1.29 8.46 -45.69
N ASP A 440 -2.06 9.54 -45.51
CA ASP A 440 -1.82 10.59 -44.51
C ASP A 440 -2.74 10.46 -43.30
N LEU A 441 -2.94 9.23 -42.83
CA LEU A 441 -3.76 8.90 -41.67
C LEU A 441 -3.18 7.71 -40.90
N LEU A 442 -3.02 7.87 -39.58
CA LEU A 442 -2.45 6.87 -38.70
C LEU A 442 -3.28 6.69 -37.42
N PHE A 443 -3.60 5.43 -37.12
CA PHE A 443 -4.19 5.03 -35.85
C PHE A 443 -3.10 4.99 -34.77
N VAL A 444 -3.31 5.75 -33.70
CA VAL A 444 -2.35 5.90 -32.59
C VAL A 444 -2.68 4.94 -31.45
N SER A 445 -3.95 4.90 -31.04
CA SER A 445 -4.43 4.00 -29.98
C SER A 445 -5.94 3.80 -30.09
N ILE A 446 -6.43 2.68 -29.59
CA ILE A 446 -7.86 2.40 -29.42
C ILE A 446 -8.11 2.25 -27.92
N LEU A 447 -9.14 2.90 -27.39
CA LEU A 447 -9.58 2.76 -26.00
C LEU A 447 -10.87 1.94 -25.98
N ARG A 448 -10.87 0.84 -25.22
CA ARG A 448 -12.01 -0.07 -25.06
C ARG A 448 -12.11 -0.51 -23.60
N ASP A 449 -13.27 -0.32 -22.97
CA ASP A 449 -13.52 -0.74 -21.58
C ASP A 449 -12.39 -0.32 -20.61
N ASP A 450 -11.92 0.93 -20.73
CA ASP A 450 -10.79 1.52 -20.00
C ASP A 450 -9.40 0.86 -20.27
N GLU A 451 -9.30 -0.09 -21.20
CA GLU A 451 -8.04 -0.63 -21.70
C GLU A 451 -7.60 0.07 -22.99
N ARG A 452 -6.32 0.46 -23.06
CA ARG A 452 -5.74 1.09 -24.26
C ARG A 452 -4.99 0.07 -25.10
N ILE A 453 -5.50 -0.19 -26.31
CA ILE A 453 -5.02 -1.16 -27.28
C ILE A 453 -4.10 -0.47 -28.30
N VAL A 454 -2.92 -1.04 -28.55
CA VAL A 454 -2.03 -0.61 -29.62
C VAL A 454 -2.53 -1.20 -30.95
N PRO A 455 -2.94 -0.37 -31.92
CA PRO A 455 -3.52 -0.84 -33.18
C PRO A 455 -2.48 -1.60 -34.00
N ARG A 456 -2.83 -2.79 -34.42
CA ARG A 456 -2.11 -3.62 -35.41
C ARG A 456 -3.08 -3.94 -36.55
N GLY A 457 -2.56 -4.38 -37.70
CA GLY A 457 -3.43 -4.70 -38.84
C GLY A 457 -4.53 -5.75 -38.55
N HIS A 458 -4.35 -6.60 -37.53
CA HIS A 458 -5.36 -7.58 -37.11
C HIS A 458 -6.25 -7.10 -35.96
N THR A 459 -5.99 -5.94 -35.36
CA THR A 459 -6.86 -5.35 -34.35
C THR A 459 -8.21 -5.06 -34.98
N LYS A 460 -9.30 -5.49 -34.34
CA LYS A 460 -10.66 -5.30 -34.83
C LYS A 460 -11.32 -4.15 -34.08
N LEU A 461 -12.01 -3.28 -34.81
CA LEU A 461 -12.81 -2.22 -34.21
C LEU A 461 -14.10 -2.81 -33.64
N GLU A 462 -14.54 -2.28 -32.51
CA GLU A 462 -15.82 -2.58 -31.88
C GLU A 462 -16.61 -1.29 -31.71
N GLN A 463 -17.94 -1.44 -31.61
CA GLN A 463 -18.81 -0.30 -31.33
C GLN A 463 -18.48 0.27 -29.95
N PHE A 464 -18.46 1.61 -29.83
CA PHE A 464 -18.05 2.38 -28.65
C PHE A 464 -16.54 2.39 -28.34
N ASP A 465 -15.71 1.84 -29.23
CA ASP A 465 -14.28 2.11 -29.18
C ASP A 465 -14.02 3.63 -29.33
N VAL A 466 -13.17 4.20 -28.49
CA VAL A 466 -12.67 5.57 -28.69
C VAL A 466 -11.30 5.48 -29.33
N VAL A 467 -11.21 5.91 -30.59
CA VAL A 467 -10.02 5.74 -31.40
C VAL A 467 -9.28 7.06 -31.54
N GLN A 468 -8.00 7.05 -31.19
CA GLN A 468 -7.12 8.19 -31.39
C GLN A 468 -6.40 8.06 -32.73
N VAL A 469 -6.60 9.03 -33.60
CA VAL A 469 -6.10 9.06 -34.97
C VAL A 469 -5.38 10.37 -35.22
N MET A 470 -4.34 10.33 -36.05
CA MET A 470 -3.63 11.52 -36.53
C MET A 470 -3.58 11.54 -38.05
N GLY A 471 -3.67 12.73 -38.65
CA GLY A 471 -3.67 12.90 -40.10
C GLY A 471 -4.09 14.31 -40.52
N THR A 472 -4.27 14.52 -41.82
CA THR A 472 -4.75 15.82 -42.33
C THR A 472 -6.22 16.07 -41.95
N PRO A 473 -6.66 17.33 -41.76
CA PRO A 473 -8.02 17.66 -41.35
C PRO A 473 -9.11 17.07 -42.26
N GLU A 474 -8.87 17.03 -43.57
CA GLU A 474 -9.80 16.48 -44.57
C GLU A 474 -9.98 14.97 -44.39
N ASN A 475 -8.89 14.21 -44.22
CA ASN A 475 -8.94 12.77 -44.01
C ASN A 475 -9.50 12.39 -42.63
N LEU A 476 -9.20 13.19 -41.60
CA LEU A 476 -9.78 13.00 -40.28
C LEU A 476 -11.30 13.22 -40.29
N GLN A 477 -11.77 14.25 -41.00
CA GLN A 477 -13.20 14.52 -41.14
C GLN A 477 -13.92 13.37 -41.85
N HIS A 478 -13.34 12.85 -42.93
CA HIS A 478 -13.90 11.71 -43.65
C HIS A 478 -13.96 10.43 -42.79
N LEU A 479 -12.93 10.18 -41.97
CA LEU A 479 -12.94 9.06 -41.03
C LEU A 479 -13.97 9.24 -39.92
N THR A 480 -14.13 10.47 -39.41
CA THR A 480 -15.17 10.80 -38.43
C THR A 480 -16.56 10.47 -38.99
N GLU A 481 -16.86 10.89 -40.22
CA GLU A 481 -18.13 10.59 -40.87
C GLU A 481 -18.37 9.07 -41.00
N LEU A 482 -17.35 8.29 -41.40
CA LEU A 482 -17.44 6.83 -41.49
C LEU A 482 -17.67 6.15 -40.12
N MET A 483 -17.05 6.66 -39.07
CA MET A 483 -17.17 6.11 -37.71
C MET A 483 -18.46 6.52 -37.02
N GLU A 484 -19.02 7.68 -37.35
CA GLU A 484 -20.27 8.21 -36.81
C GLU A 484 -21.49 7.88 -37.67
N GLU A 485 -21.32 7.26 -38.85
CA GLU A 485 -22.42 6.89 -39.74
C GLU A 485 -23.37 5.88 -39.05
N HIS A 486 -24.56 6.36 -38.70
CA HIS A 486 -25.63 5.53 -38.13
C HIS A 486 -26.33 4.79 -39.27
N ALA A 487 -26.00 3.50 -39.43
CA ALA A 487 -26.72 2.58 -40.31
C ALA A 487 -27.69 1.68 -39.54
#